data_AF-A0A0N7L5X9-F1
#
_entry.id   AF-A0A0N7L5X9-F1
#
_cell.length_a   1.000
_cell.length_b   1.000
_cell.length_c   1.000
_cell.angle_alpha   90.00
_cell.angle_beta   90.00
_cell.angle_gamma   90.00
#
_symmetry.space_group_name_H-M   'P 1'
#
loop_
_entity.id
_entity.type
_entity.pdbx_description
1 polymer ?
#
loop_
_entity_poly.entity_id
_entity_poly.type
_entity_poly.pdbx_seq_one_letter_code
_entity_poly.pdbx_strand_id
1 'polypeptide(L)'
;MADSKDLEQVYSDLGNVLDRIDSVEKQMSVKLKEVDGPVGGTDLQEFQKEMLVKLRAIRDKMFEEGSSLEQLRKERDMARSERDALVKQVDKLNYRVQHLKQHVSVPSPADMKL
;
A
#
# COMPACT_ATOMS: atom_id res chain seq x y z
N MET A 1 -13.57 -7.81 -3.64
CA MET A 1 -12.31 -7.69 -2.87
C MET A 1 -11.22 -8.19 -3.79
N ALA A 2 -10.26 -7.35 -4.19
CA ALA A 2 -9.14 -7.81 -5.02
C ALA A 2 -8.38 -8.91 -4.26
N ASP A 3 -8.07 -10.01 -4.94
CA ASP A 3 -7.52 -11.20 -4.31
C ASP A 3 -6.04 -10.98 -3.97
N SER A 4 -5.51 -11.61 -2.92
CA SER A 4 -4.13 -11.37 -2.44
C SER A 4 -3.08 -11.63 -3.54
N LYS A 5 -3.38 -12.56 -4.45
CA LYS A 5 -2.56 -12.89 -5.63
C LYS A 5 -2.52 -11.78 -6.67
N ASP A 6 -3.61 -11.06 -6.87
CA ASP A 6 -3.68 -9.99 -7.87
C ASP A 6 -2.78 -8.82 -7.45
N LEU A 7 -2.72 -8.54 -6.15
CA LEU A 7 -1.82 -7.55 -5.61
C LEU A 7 -0.37 -7.97 -5.81
N GLU A 8 0.02 -9.19 -5.42
CA GLU A 8 1.40 -9.68 -5.62
C GLU A 8 1.85 -9.63 -7.09
N GLN A 9 0.96 -9.97 -8.03
CA GLN A 9 1.24 -9.87 -9.46
C GLN A 9 1.53 -8.43 -9.89
N VAL A 10 0.70 -7.47 -9.45
CA VAL A 10 0.92 -6.04 -9.73
C VAL A 10 2.26 -5.56 -9.17
N TYR A 11 2.71 -6.06 -8.02
CA TYR A 11 4.04 -5.73 -7.47
C TYR A 11 5.18 -6.28 -8.30
N SER A 12 5.06 -7.53 -8.78
CA SER A 12 6.06 -8.12 -9.68
C SER A 12 6.14 -7.32 -10.98
N ASP A 13 4.99 -6.96 -11.55
CA ASP A 13 4.92 -6.18 -12.78
C ASP A 13 5.52 -4.77 -12.59
N LEU A 14 5.29 -4.13 -11.44
CA LEU A 14 5.87 -2.83 -11.10
C LEU A 14 7.40 -2.89 -10.96
N GLY A 15 7.93 -3.93 -10.31
CA GLY A 15 9.37 -4.18 -10.21
C GLY A 15 10.01 -4.37 -11.58
N ASN A 16 9.37 -5.18 -12.43
CA ASN A 16 9.83 -5.41 -13.81
C ASN A 16 9.85 -4.12 -14.64
N VAL A 17 8.88 -3.22 -14.44
CA VAL A 17 8.86 -1.91 -15.12
C VAL A 17 9.99 -1.00 -14.63
N LEU A 18 10.27 -0.97 -13.32
CA LEU A 18 11.37 -0.21 -12.76
C LEU A 18 12.72 -0.68 -13.32
N ASP A 19 12.95 -1.99 -13.36
CA ASP A 19 14.18 -2.56 -13.92
C ASP A 19 14.35 -2.24 -15.41
N ARG A 20 13.25 -2.21 -16.16
CA ARG A 20 13.25 -1.81 -17.58
C ARG A 20 13.56 -0.33 -17.75
N ILE A 21 13.03 0.54 -16.90
CA ILE A 21 13.35 1.98 -16.93
C ILE A 21 14.84 2.20 -16.62
N ASP A 22 15.38 1.54 -15.60
CA ASP A 22 16.80 1.59 -15.25
C ASP A 22 17.70 1.12 -16.39
N SER A 23 17.30 0.04 -17.07
CA SER A 23 18.00 -0.48 -18.24
C SER A 23 17.98 0.52 -19.40
N VAL A 24 16.83 1.14 -19.68
CA VAL A 24 16.69 2.17 -20.72
C VAL A 24 17.50 3.43 -20.39
N GLU A 25 17.50 3.89 -19.14
CA GLU A 25 18.32 5.04 -18.71
C GLU A 25 19.82 4.77 -18.91
N LYS A 26 20.29 3.56 -18.56
CA LYS A 26 21.68 3.16 -18.77
C LYS A 26 22.02 3.09 -20.26
N GLN A 27 21.16 2.47 -21.07
CA GLN A 27 21.36 2.39 -22.53
C GLN A 27 21.36 3.77 -23.18
N MET A 28 20.45 4.67 -22.77
CA MET A 28 20.45 6.05 -23.24
C MET A 28 21.72 6.79 -22.86
N SER A 29 22.20 6.63 -21.63
CA SER A 29 23.44 7.27 -21.16
C SER A 29 24.68 6.80 -21.92
N VAL A 30 24.70 5.52 -22.32
CA VAL A 30 25.77 4.95 -23.17
C VAL A 30 25.65 5.47 -24.60
N LYS A 31 24.45 5.42 -25.20
CA LYS A 31 24.22 5.96 -26.55
C LYS A 31 24.49 7.45 -26.66
N LEU A 32 24.23 8.23 -25.60
CA LEU A 32 24.58 9.65 -25.55
C LEU A 32 26.09 9.88 -25.70
N LYS A 33 26.91 8.99 -25.16
CA LYS A 33 28.37 9.04 -25.29
C LYS A 33 28.86 8.54 -26.65
N GLU A 34 28.10 7.66 -27.31
CA GLU A 34 28.41 7.17 -28.67
C GLU A 34 27.96 8.17 -29.77
N VAL A 35 26.95 8.99 -29.48
CA VAL A 35 26.46 10.07 -30.36
C VAL A 35 27.30 11.36 -30.20
N ASP A 36 28.41 11.31 -29.47
CA ASP A 36 29.42 12.37 -29.35
C ASP A 36 30.28 12.52 -30.64
N GLY A 37 29.60 12.47 -31.79
CA GLY A 37 30.10 12.75 -33.12
C GLY A 37 29.27 13.87 -33.76
N PRO A 38 29.78 14.55 -34.81
CA PRO A 38 29.41 15.93 -35.18
C PRO A 38 27.98 16.15 -35.69
N VAL A 39 27.12 15.13 -35.67
CA VAL A 39 25.81 15.10 -36.37
C VAL A 39 24.62 14.83 -35.44
N GLY A 40 24.83 14.65 -34.13
CA GLY A 40 23.75 14.72 -33.14
C GLY A 40 23.42 16.17 -32.83
N GLY A 41 22.56 16.80 -33.66
CA GLY A 41 22.17 18.21 -33.48
C GLY A 41 21.78 18.51 -32.04
N THR A 42 22.16 19.69 -31.54
CA THR A 42 21.90 20.20 -30.19
C THR A 42 20.49 19.90 -29.69
N ASP A 43 19.50 19.98 -30.57
CA ASP A 43 18.08 19.72 -30.29
C ASP A 43 17.81 18.27 -29.87
N LEU A 44 18.54 17.30 -30.44
CA LEU A 44 18.42 15.90 -30.06
C LEU A 44 18.99 15.66 -28.65
N GLN A 45 20.10 16.32 -28.32
CA GLN A 45 20.70 16.24 -26.98
C GLN A 45 19.80 16.91 -25.93
N GLU A 46 19.21 18.06 -26.25
CA GLU A 46 18.24 18.73 -25.38
C GLU A 46 16.99 17.86 -25.16
N PHE A 47 16.43 17.29 -26.23
CA PHE A 47 15.30 16.38 -26.12
C PHE A 47 15.60 15.15 -25.26
N GLN A 48 16.78 14.55 -25.42
CA GLN A 48 17.21 13.41 -24.59
C GLN A 48 17.37 13.81 -23.12
N LYS A 49 17.94 14.98 -22.84
CA LYS A 49 18.09 15.50 -21.48
C LYS A 49 16.74 15.77 -20.82
N GLU A 50 15.81 16.39 -21.55
CA GLU A 50 14.44 16.60 -21.07
C GLU A 50 13.72 15.28 -20.79
N MET A 51 13.90 14.28 -21.66
CA MET A 51 13.30 12.97 -21.47
C MET A 51 13.84 12.26 -20.22
N LEU A 52 15.15 12.34 -19.96
CA LEU A 52 15.74 11.81 -18.73
C LEU A 52 15.21 12.51 -17.47
N VAL A 53 15.02 13.83 -17.51
CA VAL A 53 14.41 14.57 -16.39
C VAL A 53 12.99 14.09 -16.13
N LYS A 54 12.19 13.90 -17.18
CA LYS A 54 10.82 13.36 -17.07
C LYS A 54 10.80 11.94 -16.50
N LEU A 55 11.72 11.07 -16.95
CA LEU A 55 11.83 9.70 -16.44
C LEU A 55 12.22 9.66 -14.95
N ARG A 56 13.17 10.50 -14.53
CA ARG A 56 13.51 10.64 -13.10
C ARG A 56 12.31 11.10 -12.27
N ALA A 57 11.56 12.10 -12.74
CA ALA A 57 10.38 12.58 -12.03
C ALA A 57 9.31 11.48 -11.87
N ILE A 58 9.13 10.63 -12.90
CA ILE A 58 8.21 9.48 -12.83
C ILE A 58 8.71 8.47 -11.79
N ARG A 59 10.00 8.11 -11.83
CA ARG A 59 10.60 7.16 -10.89
C ARG A 59 10.48 7.65 -9.45
N ASP A 60 10.84 8.91 -9.20
CA ASP A 60 10.83 9.49 -7.85
C ASP A 60 9.41 9.50 -7.29
N LYS A 61 8.41 9.84 -8.13
CA LYS A 61 6.99 9.76 -7.75
C LYS A 61 6.52 8.33 -7.49
N MET A 62 6.94 7.35 -8.30
CA MET A 62 6.64 5.93 -8.06
C MET A 62 7.24 5.43 -6.73
N PHE A 63 8.42 5.93 -6.36
CA PHE A 63 9.05 5.58 -5.09
C PHE A 63 8.29 6.16 -3.89
N GLU A 64 7.85 7.43 -3.99
CA GLU A 64 6.98 8.06 -2.99
C GLU A 64 5.63 7.33 -2.85
N GLU A 65 4.98 7.01 -3.98
CA GLU A 65 3.70 6.26 -3.99
C GLU A 65 3.87 4.83 -3.45
N GLY A 66 4.97 4.15 -3.78
CA GLY A 66 5.30 2.83 -3.23
C GLY A 66 5.51 2.85 -1.71
N SER A 67 6.12 3.92 -1.19
CA SER A 67 6.27 4.15 0.25
C SER A 67 4.91 4.37 0.93
N SER A 68 4.03 5.16 0.29
CA SER A 68 2.66 5.39 0.78
C SER A 68 1.84 4.10 0.83
N LEU A 69 2.00 3.20 -0.14
CA LEU A 69 1.25 1.95 -0.20
C LEU A 69 1.66 0.96 0.91
N GLU A 70 2.96 0.91 1.24
CA GLU A 70 3.46 0.09 2.34
C GLU A 70 2.99 0.62 3.71
N GLN A 71 2.90 1.94 3.87
CA GLN A 71 2.27 2.57 5.04
C GLN A 71 0.79 2.18 5.17
N LEU A 72 0.02 2.25 4.08
CA LEU A 72 -1.40 1.85 4.07
C LEU A 72 -1.60 0.36 4.42
N ARG A 73 -0.67 -0.51 4.01
CA ARG A 73 -0.70 -1.94 4.40
C ARG A 73 -0.50 -2.12 5.89
N LYS A 74 0.50 -1.43 6.46
CA LYS A 74 0.76 -1.47 7.90
C LYS A 74 -0.44 -0.97 8.69
N GLU A 75 -1.05 0.13 8.27
CA GLU A 75 -2.28 0.66 8.88
C GLU A 75 -3.44 -0.33 8.77
N ARG A 76 -3.66 -0.92 7.59
CA ARG A 76 -4.69 -1.95 7.39
C ARG A 76 -4.48 -3.14 8.31
N ASP A 77 -3.25 -3.62 8.46
CA ASP A 77 -2.96 -4.81 9.25
C ASP A 77 -3.10 -4.53 10.75
N MET A 78 -2.71 -3.33 11.20
CA MET A 78 -3.02 -2.86 12.56
C MET A 78 -4.53 -2.79 12.81
N ALA A 79 -5.29 -2.18 11.89
CA ALA A 79 -6.74 -2.07 12.01
C ALA A 79 -7.44 -3.45 12.01
N ARG A 80 -6.93 -4.43 11.26
CA ARG A 80 -7.42 -5.82 11.31
C ARG A 80 -7.15 -6.47 12.67
N SER A 81 -5.94 -6.32 13.18
CA SER A 81 -5.57 -6.84 14.52
C SER A 81 -6.43 -6.25 15.63
N GLU A 82 -6.64 -4.93 15.61
CA GLU A 82 -7.49 -4.23 16.56
C GLU A 82 -8.95 -4.70 16.47
N ARG A 83 -9.48 -4.84 15.26
CA ARG A 83 -10.84 -5.35 15.05
C ARG A 83 -11.00 -6.76 15.62
N ASP A 84 -10.05 -7.66 15.37
CA ASP A 84 -10.11 -9.03 15.89
C ASP A 84 -10.02 -9.07 17.43
N ALA A 85 -9.22 -8.18 18.04
CA ALA A 85 -9.16 -8.03 19.49
C ALA A 85 -10.48 -7.52 20.07
N LEU A 86 -11.10 -6.51 19.44
CA LEU A 86 -12.38 -5.95 19.86
C LEU A 86 -13.50 -6.98 19.74
N VAL A 87 -13.56 -7.75 18.66
CA VAL A 87 -14.55 -8.84 18.49
C VAL A 87 -14.44 -9.84 19.64
N LYS A 88 -13.24 -10.30 19.99
CA LYS A 88 -13.03 -11.20 21.13
C LYS A 88 -13.50 -10.60 22.46
N GLN A 89 -13.29 -9.31 22.67
CA GLN A 89 -13.76 -8.62 23.87
C GLN A 89 -15.29 -8.56 23.91
N VAL A 90 -15.93 -8.22 22.79
CA VAL A 90 -17.38 -8.19 22.64
C VAL A 90 -17.98 -9.56 22.91
N ASP A 91 -17.42 -10.63 22.33
CA ASP A 91 -17.91 -12.00 22.56
C ASP A 91 -17.82 -12.40 24.04
N LYS A 92 -16.71 -12.07 24.70
CA LYS A 92 -16.53 -12.33 26.14
C LYS A 92 -17.52 -11.55 27.00
N LEU A 93 -17.78 -10.29 26.66
CA LEU A 93 -18.76 -9.44 27.34
C LEU A 93 -20.18 -9.98 27.13
N ASN A 94 -20.53 -10.35 25.89
CA ASN A 94 -21.82 -10.94 25.56
C ASN A 94 -22.07 -12.24 26.34
N TYR A 95 -21.06 -13.11 26.42
CA TYR A 95 -21.14 -14.32 27.24
C TYR A 95 -21.42 -13.99 28.71
N ARG A 96 -20.69 -13.03 29.28
CA ARG A 96 -20.89 -12.61 30.68
C ARG A 96 -22.29 -12.03 30.92
N VAL A 97 -22.78 -11.21 29.99
CA VAL A 97 -24.13 -10.64 30.07
C VAL A 97 -25.18 -11.74 29.99
N GLN A 98 -25.05 -12.71 29.09
CA GLN A 98 -25.96 -13.85 29.00
C GLN A 98 -25.93 -14.70 30.28
N HIS A 99 -24.74 -14.99 30.79
CA HIS A 99 -24.57 -15.73 32.04
C HIS A 99 -25.21 -14.99 33.23
N LEU A 100 -25.00 -13.68 33.34
CA LEU A 100 -25.65 -12.87 34.37
C LEU A 100 -27.18 -12.87 34.21
N LYS A 101 -27.71 -12.75 32.99
CA LYS A 101 -29.15 -12.85 32.74
C LYS A 101 -29.76 -14.19 33.18
N GLN A 102 -28.98 -15.27 33.12
CA GLN A 102 -29.43 -16.60 33.55
C GLN A 102 -29.37 -16.79 35.07
N HIS A 103 -28.45 -16.11 35.76
CA HIS A 103 -28.19 -16.30 37.20
C HIS A 103 -28.66 -15.16 38.10
N VAL A 104 -29.06 -14.03 37.53
CA VAL A 104 -29.65 -12.91 38.28
C VAL A 104 -31.17 -13.02 38.16
N SER A 105 -31.81 -13.42 39.25
CA SER A 105 -33.26 -13.27 39.41
C SER A 105 -33.59 -11.79 39.40
N VAL A 106 -34.26 -11.31 38.36
CA VAL A 106 -34.81 -9.95 38.35
C VAL A 106 -35.94 -9.95 39.39
N PRO A 107 -35.86 -9.12 40.46
CA PRO A 107 -36.96 -9.03 41.42
C PRO A 107 -38.21 -8.59 40.65
N SER A 108 -39.30 -9.31 40.83
CA SER A 108 -40.58 -8.92 40.26
C SER A 108 -40.97 -7.56 40.86
N PRO A 109 -41.70 -6.68 40.14
CA PRO A 109 -42.25 -5.46 40.73
C PRO A 109 -43.12 -5.70 41.98
N ALA A 110 -43.56 -6.94 42.21
CA ALA A 110 -44.23 -7.37 43.43
C ALA A 110 -43.28 -7.44 44.66
N ASP A 111 -41.98 -7.69 44.44
CA ASP A 111 -40.96 -7.81 45.49
C ASP A 111 -40.39 -6.44 45.91
N MET A 112 -40.64 -5.39 45.12
CA MET A 112 -40.14 -4.02 45.36
C MET A 112 -41.16 -3.11 46.05
N LYS A 113 -42.36 -3.60 46.40
CA LYS A 113 -43.31 -2.86 47.23
C LYS A 113 -43.12 -3.26 48.70
N LEU A 114 -42.28 -2.50 49.39
CA LEU A 114 -42.32 -2.34 50.86
C LEU A 114 -43.00 -1.02 51.19
#